data_AF-A0A0N4WKS6-F1
#
_entry.id   AF-A0A0N4WKS6-F1
#
_cell.length_a   1.000
_cell.length_b   1.000
_cell.length_c   1.000
_cell.angle_alpha   90.00
_cell.angle_beta   90.00
_cell.angle_gamma   90.00
#
_symmetry.space_group_name_H-M   'P 1'
#
loop_
_entity.id
_entity.type
_entity.pdbx_description
1 polymer ?
#
loop_
_entity_poly.entity_id
_entity_poly.type
_entity_poly.pdbx_seq_one_letter_code
_entity_poly.pdbx_strand_id
1 'polypeptide(L)'
;MAELKSSLKQAKKLLGENHSEDALNVLQEFLDDGVEDYMLFCFAALAYGNLDEKTKAKTLYEKAIKLDEKLPAAWQGLFKLYDTGKLASDERAIDVANHLIATCDSEEKRLAIEEARRRFFFELCRYEDLQNDLGKNIVLLGKIIERFVKKDTLTSTEALLVGIFMNMQIHVKLYGLVKIFVLCNKNFVIFVFS
;
A
#
# COMPACT_ATOMS: atom_id res chain seq x y z
N MET A 1 -28.65 -21.61 -7.58
CA MET A 1 -28.80 -20.56 -6.53
C MET A 1 -28.71 -21.12 -5.11
N ALA A 2 -29.55 -22.10 -4.71
CA ALA A 2 -29.51 -22.68 -3.35
C ALA A 2 -28.18 -23.42 -3.05
N GLU A 3 -27.67 -24.16 -4.03
CA GLU A 3 -26.39 -24.88 -3.93
C GLU A 3 -25.22 -23.93 -3.79
N LEU A 4 -25.08 -22.92 -4.66
CA LEU A 4 -24.05 -21.88 -4.54
C LEU A 4 -24.03 -21.24 -3.14
N LYS A 5 -25.19 -20.85 -2.60
CA LYS A 5 -25.26 -20.24 -1.26
C LYS A 5 -24.82 -21.21 -0.16
N SER A 6 -25.13 -22.50 -0.29
CA SER A 6 -24.66 -23.54 0.62
C SER A 6 -23.13 -23.70 0.54
N SER A 7 -22.60 -23.82 -0.67
CA SER A 7 -21.17 -23.95 -0.94
C SER A 7 -20.37 -22.74 -0.46
N LEU A 8 -20.88 -21.52 -0.66
CA LEU A 8 -20.27 -20.29 -0.12
C LEU A 8 -20.22 -20.29 1.41
N LYS A 9 -21.28 -20.78 2.08
CA LYS A 9 -21.31 -20.89 3.54
C LYS A 9 -20.31 -21.93 4.05
N GLN A 10 -20.19 -23.06 3.34
CA GLN A 10 -19.21 -24.10 3.64
C GLN A 10 -17.78 -23.61 3.43
N ALA A 11 -17.49 -22.99 2.28
CA ALA A 11 -16.18 -22.41 1.99
C ALA A 11 -15.78 -21.35 3.01
N LYS A 12 -16.71 -20.48 3.43
CA LYS A 12 -16.46 -19.51 4.51
C LYS A 12 -16.07 -20.19 5.82
N LYS A 13 -16.70 -21.31 6.17
CA LYS A 13 -16.35 -22.09 7.37
C LYS A 13 -14.94 -22.67 7.26
N LEU A 14 -14.63 -23.32 6.13
CA LEU A 14 -13.32 -23.91 5.86
C LEU A 14 -12.20 -22.86 5.90
N LEU A 15 -12.42 -21.67 5.34
CA LEU A 15 -11.49 -20.55 5.41
C LEU A 15 -11.25 -20.05 6.84
N GLY A 16 -12.27 -20.11 7.70
CA GLY A 16 -12.14 -19.80 9.13
C GLY A 16 -11.33 -20.86 9.91
N GLU A 17 -11.36 -22.10 9.44
CA GLU A 17 -10.60 -23.24 9.99
C GLU A 17 -9.21 -23.39 9.33
N ASN A 18 -8.83 -22.46 8.46
CA ASN A 18 -7.58 -22.44 7.70
C ASN A 18 -7.43 -23.58 6.66
N HIS A 19 -8.51 -24.30 6.35
CA HIS A 19 -8.58 -25.33 5.29
C HIS A 19 -8.81 -24.67 3.93
N SER A 20 -7.79 -23.95 3.44
CA SER A 20 -7.90 -23.14 2.21
C SER A 20 -7.98 -23.98 0.93
N GLU A 21 -7.32 -25.14 0.89
CA GLU A 21 -7.42 -26.07 -0.24
C GLU A 21 -8.82 -26.67 -0.37
N ASP A 22 -9.39 -27.15 0.73
CA ASP A 22 -10.76 -27.68 0.74
C ASP A 22 -11.80 -26.62 0.36
N ALA A 23 -11.59 -25.37 0.81
CA ALA A 23 -12.44 -24.25 0.41
C ALA A 23 -12.39 -24.03 -1.11
N LEU A 24 -11.21 -24.12 -1.73
CA LEU A 24 -11.09 -24.02 -3.19
C LEU A 24 -11.76 -25.19 -3.88
N ASN A 25 -11.59 -26.42 -3.41
CA ASN A 25 -12.22 -27.60 -4.01
C ASN A 25 -13.76 -27.46 -4.07
N VAL A 26 -14.37 -26.90 -3.02
CA VAL A 26 -15.82 -26.62 -2.98
C VAL A 26 -16.23 -25.50 -3.93
N LEU A 27 -15.36 -24.52 -4.17
CA LEU A 27 -15.64 -23.36 -5.02
C LEU A 27 -15.25 -23.56 -6.49
N GLN A 28 -14.38 -24.53 -6.79
CA GLN A 28 -13.77 -24.73 -8.10
C GLN A 28 -14.81 -25.04 -9.17
N GLU A 29 -15.80 -25.89 -8.86
CA GLU A 29 -16.92 -26.21 -9.76
C GLU A 29 -17.63 -24.94 -10.25
N PHE A 30 -17.94 -24.01 -9.35
CA PHE A 30 -18.61 -22.75 -9.71
C PHE A 30 -17.71 -21.79 -10.49
N LEU A 31 -16.39 -21.83 -10.24
CA LEU A 31 -15.42 -21.05 -11.01
C LEU A 31 -15.29 -21.59 -12.44
N ASP A 32 -15.27 -22.91 -12.59
CA ASP A 32 -15.16 -23.60 -13.87
C ASP A 32 -16.45 -23.43 -14.70
N ASP A 33 -17.61 -23.43 -14.05
CA ASP A 33 -18.92 -23.12 -14.65
C ASP A 33 -19.06 -21.63 -15.03
N GLY A 34 -18.08 -20.79 -14.68
CA GLY A 34 -18.07 -19.36 -15.01
C GLY A 34 -19.11 -18.55 -14.24
N VAL A 35 -19.50 -18.99 -13.05
CA VAL A 35 -20.45 -18.25 -12.20
C VAL A 35 -19.82 -16.93 -11.77
N GLU A 36 -20.47 -15.82 -12.13
CA GLU A 36 -20.05 -14.48 -11.74
C GLU A 36 -20.78 -14.05 -10.46
N ASP A 37 -20.19 -14.39 -9.31
CA ASP A 37 -20.68 -13.96 -8.00
C ASP A 37 -19.58 -13.27 -7.18
N TYR A 38 -19.93 -12.15 -6.55
CA TYR A 38 -19.00 -11.33 -5.78
C TYR A 38 -18.38 -12.11 -4.61
N MET A 39 -19.19 -12.88 -3.87
CA MET A 39 -18.73 -13.61 -2.69
C MET A 39 -17.91 -14.83 -3.09
N LEU A 40 -18.28 -15.50 -4.19
CA LEU A 40 -17.48 -16.56 -4.80
C LEU A 40 -16.06 -16.08 -5.10
N PHE A 41 -15.93 -14.98 -5.84
CA PHE A 41 -14.63 -14.41 -6.16
C PHE A 41 -13.86 -13.96 -4.92
N CYS A 42 -14.52 -13.36 -3.93
CA CYS A 42 -13.85 -12.96 -2.67
C CYS A 42 -13.31 -14.15 -1.87
N PHE A 43 -14.08 -15.22 -1.73
CA PHE A 43 -13.67 -16.40 -0.97
C PHE A 43 -12.60 -17.21 -1.70
N ALA A 44 -12.75 -17.40 -3.01
CA ALA A 44 -11.71 -18.02 -3.82
C ALA A 44 -10.41 -17.21 -3.78
N ALA A 45 -10.49 -15.88 -3.91
CA ALA A 45 -9.32 -15.01 -3.80
C ALA A 45 -8.62 -15.12 -2.44
N LEU A 46 -9.40 -15.15 -1.35
CA LEU A 46 -8.85 -15.32 0.00
C LEU A 46 -8.14 -16.68 0.13
N ALA A 47 -8.73 -17.74 -0.40
CA ALA A 47 -8.16 -19.07 -0.38
C ALA A 47 -6.83 -19.14 -1.15
N TYR A 48 -6.80 -18.64 -2.40
CA TYR A 48 -5.55 -18.54 -3.17
C TYR A 48 -4.51 -17.66 -2.47
N GLY A 49 -4.94 -16.56 -1.84
CA GLY A 49 -4.06 -15.70 -1.05
C GLY A 49 -3.42 -16.42 0.13
N ASN A 50 -4.14 -17.33 0.80
CA ASN A 50 -3.62 -18.16 1.88
C ASN A 50 -2.64 -19.24 1.36
N LEU A 51 -2.86 -19.75 0.15
CA LEU A 51 -1.97 -20.71 -0.53
C LEU A 51 -0.79 -20.05 -1.26
N ASP A 52 -0.55 -18.76 -1.02
CA ASP A 52 0.51 -17.95 -1.64
C ASP A 52 0.40 -17.78 -3.17
N GLU A 53 -0.74 -18.14 -3.75
CA GLU A 53 -1.12 -17.95 -5.15
C GLU A 53 -1.62 -16.52 -5.41
N LYS A 54 -0.75 -15.54 -5.10
CA LYS A 54 -1.06 -14.11 -5.05
C LYS A 54 -1.57 -13.51 -6.36
N THR A 55 -1.12 -14.00 -7.52
CA THR A 55 -1.54 -13.50 -8.84
C THR A 55 -2.99 -13.87 -9.14
N LYS A 56 -3.38 -15.11 -8.84
CA LYS A 56 -4.77 -15.58 -8.94
C LYS A 56 -5.66 -14.83 -7.94
N ALA A 57 -5.19 -14.68 -6.71
CA ALA A 57 -5.91 -13.92 -5.68
C ALA A 57 -6.18 -12.47 -6.10
N LYS A 58 -5.16 -11.77 -6.62
CA LYS A 58 -5.30 -10.40 -7.17
C LYS A 58 -6.37 -10.36 -8.26
N THR A 59 -6.26 -11.26 -9.25
CA THR A 59 -7.18 -11.30 -10.40
C THR A 59 -8.63 -11.51 -9.97
N LEU A 60 -8.87 -12.39 -9.00
CA LEU A 60 -10.22 -12.67 -8.49
C LEU A 60 -10.77 -11.51 -7.66
N TYR A 61 -9.96 -10.85 -6.83
CA TYR A 61 -10.42 -9.63 -6.14
C TYR A 61 -10.76 -8.52 -7.14
N GLU A 62 -9.97 -8.34 -8.19
CA GLU A 62 -10.28 -7.36 -9.24
C GLU A 62 -11.57 -7.70 -9.98
N LYS A 63 -11.83 -9.00 -10.26
CA LYS A 63 -13.12 -9.43 -10.81
C LYS A 63 -14.28 -9.13 -9.85
N ALA A 64 -14.12 -9.39 -8.55
CA ALA A 64 -15.13 -9.06 -7.55
C ALA A 64 -15.42 -7.55 -7.50
N ILE A 65 -14.38 -6.71 -7.51
CA ILE A 65 -14.52 -5.24 -7.53
C ILE A 65 -15.25 -4.77 -8.80
N LYS A 66 -15.00 -5.41 -9.95
CA LYS A 66 -15.70 -5.09 -11.21
C LYS A 66 -17.18 -5.44 -11.16
N LEU A 67 -17.57 -6.48 -10.42
CA LEU A 67 -18.98 -6.85 -10.25
C LEU A 67 -19.71 -5.86 -9.34
N ASP A 68 -19.12 -5.53 -8.19
CA ASP A 68 -19.68 -4.57 -7.25
C ASP A 68 -18.57 -3.83 -6.49
N GLU A 69 -18.31 -2.60 -6.93
CA GLU A 69 -17.29 -1.73 -6.33
C GLU A 69 -17.69 -1.20 -4.94
N LYS A 70 -18.97 -1.23 -4.59
CA LYS A 70 -19.47 -0.66 -3.32
C LYS A 70 -19.18 -1.58 -2.14
N LEU A 71 -18.96 -2.86 -2.41
CA LEU A 71 -18.74 -3.85 -1.36
C LEU A 71 -17.27 -3.81 -0.89
N PRO A 72 -17.02 -3.66 0.43
CA PRO A 72 -15.66 -3.43 0.93
C PRO A 72 -14.79 -4.69 0.96
N ALA A 73 -15.39 -5.89 0.93
CA ALA A 73 -14.66 -7.14 1.19
C ALA A 73 -13.52 -7.41 0.18
N ALA A 74 -13.76 -7.14 -1.11
CA ALA A 74 -12.77 -7.34 -2.16
C ALA A 74 -11.64 -6.30 -2.07
N TRP A 75 -11.98 -5.04 -1.80
CA TRP A 75 -11.00 -3.98 -1.55
C TRP A 75 -10.11 -4.29 -0.35
N GLN A 76 -10.70 -4.75 0.76
CA GLN A 76 -9.96 -5.12 1.97
C GLN A 76 -9.05 -6.33 1.72
N GLY A 77 -9.55 -7.35 1.01
CA GLY A 77 -8.76 -8.53 0.66
C GLY A 77 -7.57 -8.18 -0.24
N LEU A 78 -7.80 -7.36 -1.27
CA LEU A 78 -6.76 -6.89 -2.17
C LEU A 78 -5.72 -6.01 -1.43
N PHE A 79 -6.18 -5.08 -0.60
CA PHE A 79 -5.31 -4.25 0.23
C PHE A 79 -4.42 -5.10 1.14
N LYS A 80 -4.97 -6.12 1.79
CA LYS A 80 -4.20 -7.02 2.66
C LYS A 80 -3.07 -7.73 1.91
N LEU A 81 -3.28 -8.10 0.65
CA LEU A 81 -2.23 -8.72 -0.17
C LEU A 81 -1.07 -7.75 -0.46
N TYR A 82 -1.37 -6.47 -0.69
CA TYR A 82 -0.35 -5.42 -0.81
C TYR A 82 0.32 -5.13 0.54
N ASP A 83 -0.47 -4.99 1.60
CA ASP A 83 0.01 -4.59 2.92
C ASP A 83 0.96 -5.62 3.56
N THR A 84 0.66 -6.91 3.34
CA THR A 84 1.51 -8.02 3.77
C THR A 84 2.74 -8.24 2.90
N GLY A 85 2.92 -7.46 1.83
CA GLY A 85 4.05 -7.58 0.90
C GLY A 85 3.99 -8.82 0.00
N LYS A 86 2.84 -9.52 -0.04
CA LYS A 86 2.65 -10.63 -0.98
C LYS A 86 2.70 -10.10 -2.41
N LEU A 87 1.97 -9.03 -2.67
CA LEU A 87 2.04 -8.29 -3.94
C LEU A 87 3.07 -7.17 -3.85
N ALA A 88 3.78 -6.94 -4.96
CA ALA A 88 4.62 -5.76 -5.11
C ALA A 88 3.75 -4.51 -5.14
N SER A 89 4.18 -3.45 -4.44
CA SER A 89 3.50 -2.16 -4.49
C SER A 89 3.53 -1.60 -5.91
N ASP A 90 2.34 -1.32 -6.44
CA ASP A 90 2.09 -0.71 -7.75
C ASP A 90 1.13 0.48 -7.58
N GLU A 91 0.84 1.21 -8.66
CA GLU A 91 -0.13 2.32 -8.61
C GLU A 91 -1.50 1.85 -8.09
N ARG A 92 -1.85 0.59 -8.38
CA ARG A 92 -3.10 -0.01 -7.94
C ARG A 92 -3.18 -0.15 -6.42
N ALA A 93 -2.06 -0.41 -5.73
CA ALA A 93 -2.01 -0.41 -4.27
C ALA A 93 -2.42 0.95 -3.67
N ILE A 94 -2.03 2.05 -4.31
CA ILE A 94 -2.41 3.41 -3.89
C ILE A 94 -3.91 3.64 -4.11
N ASP A 95 -4.45 3.26 -5.26
CA ASP A 95 -5.89 3.39 -5.55
C ASP A 95 -6.74 2.65 -4.52
N VAL A 96 -6.36 1.41 -4.21
CA VAL A 96 -7.05 0.58 -3.23
C VAL A 96 -6.99 1.23 -1.85
N ALA A 97 -5.84 1.74 -1.43
CA ALA A 97 -5.70 2.44 -0.17
C ALA A 97 -6.57 3.71 -0.11
N ASN A 98 -6.60 4.51 -1.19
CA ASN A 98 -7.43 5.71 -1.27
C ASN A 98 -8.93 5.37 -1.18
N HIS A 99 -9.38 4.34 -1.89
CA HIS A 99 -10.77 3.89 -1.82
C HIS A 99 -11.14 3.45 -0.40
N LEU A 100 -10.27 2.68 0.26
CA LEU A 100 -10.51 2.25 1.63
C LEU A 100 -10.49 3.43 2.62
N ILE A 101 -9.60 4.41 2.47
CA ILE A 101 -9.57 5.61 3.32
C ILE A 101 -10.89 6.40 3.19
N ALA A 102 -11.38 6.57 1.96
CA ALA A 102 -12.62 7.30 1.67
C ALA A 102 -13.87 6.60 2.21
N THR A 103 -13.88 5.27 2.23
CA THR A 103 -15.02 4.45 2.69
C THR A 103 -14.87 3.97 4.14
N CYS A 104 -13.79 4.32 4.83
CA CYS A 104 -13.57 3.92 6.22
C CYS A 104 -14.26 4.87 7.20
N ASP A 105 -15.09 4.31 8.08
CA ASP A 105 -15.73 5.06 9.16
C ASP A 105 -14.85 5.16 10.43
N SER A 106 -13.89 4.25 10.59
CA SER A 106 -13.05 4.16 11.79
C SER A 106 -11.73 4.91 11.61
N GLU A 107 -11.47 5.87 12.50
CA GLU A 107 -10.25 6.68 12.46
C GLU A 107 -8.99 5.83 12.64
N GLU A 108 -8.98 4.88 13.58
CA GLU A 108 -7.84 3.97 13.79
C GLU A 108 -7.49 3.16 12.54
N LYS A 109 -8.49 2.58 11.88
CA LYS A 109 -8.29 1.83 10.63
C LYS A 109 -7.84 2.74 9.51
N ARG A 110 -8.41 3.96 9.43
CA ARG A 110 -8.01 4.96 8.44
C ARG A 110 -6.53 5.32 8.58
N LEU A 111 -6.05 5.55 9.80
CA LEU A 111 -4.64 5.87 10.08
C LEU A 111 -3.71 4.72 9.66
N ALA A 112 -4.08 3.46 9.94
CA ALA A 112 -3.31 2.30 9.50
C ALA A 112 -3.22 2.21 7.96
N ILE A 113 -4.32 2.46 7.26
CA ILE A 113 -4.33 2.47 5.78
C ILE A 113 -3.52 3.65 5.24
N GLU A 114 -3.58 4.82 5.87
CA GLU A 114 -2.75 5.98 5.50
C GLU A 114 -1.25 5.70 5.67
N GLU A 115 -0.86 5.00 6.74
CA GLU A 115 0.52 4.57 6.93
C GLU A 115 0.98 3.59 5.84
N ALA A 116 0.15 2.59 5.51
CA ALA A 116 0.43 1.69 4.40
C ALA A 116 0.54 2.44 3.07
N ARG A 117 -0.35 3.41 2.81
CA ARG A 117 -0.31 4.26 1.61
C ARG A 117 1.00 5.05 1.52
N ARG A 118 1.48 5.63 2.64
CA ARG A 118 2.79 6.31 2.69
C ARG A 118 3.93 5.37 2.34
N ARG A 119 3.88 4.13 2.83
CA ARG A 119 4.86 3.10 2.45
C ARG A 119 4.79 2.80 0.94
N PHE A 120 3.60 2.68 0.35
CA PHE A 120 3.46 2.48 -1.10
C PHE A 120 4.04 3.64 -1.91
N PHE A 121 3.77 4.89 -1.52
CA PHE A 121 4.40 6.05 -2.14
C PHE A 121 5.93 6.03 -2.03
N PHE A 122 6.46 5.65 -0.86
CA PHE A 122 7.89 5.53 -0.65
C PHE A 122 8.51 4.45 -1.56
N GLU A 123 7.89 3.27 -1.65
CA GLU A 123 8.38 2.16 -2.49
C GLU A 123 8.42 2.55 -3.97
N LEU A 124 7.37 3.25 -4.43
CA LEU A 124 7.22 3.77 -5.79
C LEU A 124 8.02 5.05 -6.08
N CYS A 125 8.78 5.56 -5.10
CA CYS A 125 9.54 6.82 -5.21
C CYS A 125 8.67 8.06 -5.52
N ARG A 126 7.38 8.03 -5.16
CA ARG A 126 6.43 9.12 -5.31
C ARG A 126 6.49 10.08 -4.11
N TYR A 127 7.62 10.75 -4.00
CA TYR A 127 7.91 11.64 -2.87
C TYR A 127 7.14 12.96 -2.90
N GLU A 128 6.63 13.37 -4.06
CA GLU A 128 5.81 14.57 -4.21
C GLU A 128 4.51 14.47 -3.40
N ASP A 129 3.87 13.30 -3.42
CA ASP A 129 2.65 13.04 -2.64
C ASP A 129 2.90 12.88 -1.15
N LEU A 130 4.16 12.66 -0.76
CA LEU A 130 4.58 12.59 0.63
C LEU A 130 4.90 13.97 1.23
N GLN A 131 4.97 15.04 0.42
CA GLN A 131 5.45 16.37 0.88
C GLN A 131 4.70 16.88 2.13
N ASN A 132 3.39 16.67 2.19
CA ASN A 132 2.57 17.11 3.32
C ASN A 132 2.79 16.28 4.60
N ASP A 133 3.23 15.03 4.46
CA ASP A 133 3.51 14.11 5.58
C ASP A 133 4.95 14.23 6.08
N LEU A 134 5.86 14.67 5.22
CA LEU A 134 7.29 14.77 5.47
C LEU A 134 7.66 15.77 6.57
N GLY A 135 6.90 16.87 6.71
CA GLY A 135 7.07 17.82 7.81
C GLY A 135 6.58 17.30 9.16
N LYS A 136 5.78 16.23 9.16
CA LYS A 136 5.15 15.67 10.37
C LYS A 136 5.81 14.37 10.84
N ASN A 137 6.42 13.61 9.92
CA ASN A 137 7.00 12.30 10.21
C ASN A 137 8.53 12.29 9.95
N ILE A 138 9.30 12.67 10.99
CA ILE A 138 10.77 12.74 10.95
C ILE A 138 11.40 11.37 10.65
N VAL A 139 10.78 10.27 11.08
CA VAL A 139 11.28 8.91 10.84
C VAL A 139 11.18 8.54 9.36
N LEU A 140 10.05 8.85 8.71
CA LEU A 140 9.87 8.66 7.27
C LEU A 140 10.89 9.47 6.47
N LEU A 141 11.14 10.71 6.91
CA LEU A 141 12.14 11.60 6.31
C LEU A 141 13.56 11.02 6.40
N GLY A 142 13.94 10.46 7.56
CA GLY A 142 15.21 9.76 7.74
C GLY A 142 15.39 8.60 6.76
N LYS A 143 14.35 7.77 6.58
CA LYS A 143 14.38 6.63 5.63
C LYS A 143 14.54 7.07 4.17
N ILE A 144 13.94 8.20 3.78
CA ILE A 144 14.08 8.77 2.43
C ILE A 144 15.51 9.24 2.21
N ILE A 145 16.08 9.97 3.17
CA ILE A 145 17.47 10.44 3.09
C ILE A 145 18.43 9.26 3.00
N GLU A 146 18.28 8.22 3.83
CA GLU A 146 19.12 7.01 3.74
C GLU A 146 19.04 6.34 2.36
N ARG A 147 17.86 6.31 1.74
CA ARG A 147 17.70 5.74 0.40
C ARG A 147 18.36 6.60 -0.67
N PHE A 148 18.35 7.93 -0.51
CA PHE A 148 19.04 8.86 -1.40
C PHE A 148 20.56 8.79 -1.26
N VAL A 149 21.09 8.67 -0.04
CA VAL A 149 22.54 8.52 0.20
C VAL A 149 23.09 7.24 -0.42
N LYS A 150 22.28 6.18 -0.51
CA LYS A 150 22.64 4.92 -1.16
C LYS A 150 22.56 4.96 -2.69
N LYS A 151 22.00 6.01 -3.30
CA LYS A 151 21.96 6.18 -4.75
C LYS A 151 23.16 6.99 -5.23
N ASP A 152 23.89 6.48 -6.20
CA ASP A 152 25.02 7.19 -6.82
C ASP A 152 24.60 8.41 -7.64
N THR A 153 23.35 8.41 -8.15
CA THR A 153 22.77 9.53 -8.91
C THR A 153 21.34 9.78 -8.46
N LEU A 154 21.05 11.05 -8.18
CA LEU A 154 19.70 11.53 -7.87
C LEU A 154 19.06 12.07 -9.14
N THR A 155 17.78 11.78 -9.33
CA THR A 155 16.98 12.42 -10.38
C THR A 155 16.75 13.91 -10.04
N SER A 156 16.41 14.72 -11.05
CA SER A 156 16.19 16.16 -10.85
C SER A 156 15.09 16.47 -9.83
N THR A 157 14.05 15.63 -9.76
CA THR A 157 12.96 15.75 -8.78
C THR A 157 13.42 15.37 -7.37
N GLU A 158 14.20 14.30 -7.22
CA GLU A 158 14.79 13.90 -5.94
C GLU A 158 15.78 14.96 -5.40
N ALA A 159 16.59 15.57 -6.27
CA ALA A 159 17.48 16.66 -5.88
C ALA A 159 16.72 17.92 -5.44
N LEU A 160 15.63 18.26 -6.12
CA LEU A 160 14.71 19.36 -5.74
C LEU A 160 14.09 19.09 -4.37
N LEU A 161 13.62 17.87 -4.14
CA LEU A 161 13.08 17.46 -2.84
C LEU A 161 14.15 17.59 -1.75
N VAL A 162 15.37 17.10 -1.95
CA VAL A 162 16.50 17.31 -1.01
C VAL A 162 16.73 18.80 -0.73
N GLY A 163 16.66 19.65 -1.75
CA GLY A 163 16.76 21.11 -1.58
C GLY A 163 15.62 21.70 -0.74
N ILE A 164 14.38 21.31 -0.99
CA ILE A 164 13.20 21.72 -0.20
C ILE A 164 13.32 21.21 1.24
N PHE A 165 13.76 19.97 1.43
CA PHE A 165 14.01 19.37 2.75
C PHE A 165 15.05 20.14 3.55
N MET A 166 16.19 20.49 2.93
CA MET A 166 17.23 21.28 3.58
C MET A 166 16.69 22.65 3.99
N ASN A 167 15.91 23.32 3.15
CA ASN A 167 15.29 24.61 3.47
C ASN A 167 14.27 24.50 4.64
N MET A 168 13.50 23.43 4.70
CA MET A 168 12.56 23.19 5.81
C MET A 168 13.30 22.96 7.15
N GLN A 169 14.38 22.18 7.14
CA GLN A 169 15.18 21.93 8.35
C GLN A 169 15.93 23.19 8.82
N ILE A 170 16.37 24.04 7.89
CA ILE A 170 16.94 25.37 8.16
C ILE A 170 15.90 26.26 8.85
N HIS A 171 14.64 26.28 8.38
CA HIS A 171 13.57 27.03 9.01
C HIS A 171 13.26 26.55 10.44
N VAL A 172 13.22 25.23 10.68
CA VAL A 172 13.01 24.65 12.01
C VAL A 172 14.17 24.99 12.97
N LYS A 173 15.43 24.96 12.49
CA LYS A 173 16.61 25.37 13.29
C LYS A 173 16.75 26.90 13.46
N LEU A 174 16.13 27.71 12.62
CA LEU A 174 16.06 29.18 12.80
C LEU A 174 15.12 29.58 13.94
N TYR A 175 14.08 28.78 14.24
CA TYR A 175 13.20 28.99 15.40
C TYR A 175 13.74 28.44 16.72
N GLY A 176 14.78 27.61 16.69
CA GLY A 176 15.48 27.11 17.86
C GLY A 176 16.98 27.11 17.59
N LEU A 177 17.66 28.19 17.99
CA LEU A 177 19.11 28.40 17.92
C LEU A 177 19.91 27.08 17.90
N VAL A 178 20.55 26.76 16.77
CA VAL A 178 21.92 26.20 16.63
C VAL A 178 22.21 25.80 15.16
N LYS A 179 23.33 26.34 14.63
CA LYS A 179 23.94 26.04 13.32
C LYS A 179 24.50 24.61 13.27
N ILE A 180 24.24 23.87 12.20
CA ILE A 180 25.07 22.71 11.79
C ILE A 180 25.18 22.67 10.25
N PHE A 181 26.43 22.63 9.77
CA PHE A 181 26.92 22.32 8.42
C PHE A 181 26.79 20.82 8.11
N VAL A 182 26.64 20.40 6.84
CA VAL A 182 27.50 19.39 6.17
C VAL A 182 27.24 19.38 4.65
N LEU A 183 28.36 19.21 3.92
CA LEU A 183 28.56 19.22 2.47
C LEU A 183 27.81 18.12 1.70
N CYS A 184 27.43 18.47 0.45
CA CYS A 184 27.37 17.49 -0.64
C CYS A 184 28.22 18.00 -1.83
N ASN A 185 29.23 17.21 -2.20
CA ASN A 185 30.14 17.36 -3.35
C ASN A 185 29.33 16.96 -4.61
N LYS A 186 29.35 17.61 -5.78
CA LYS A 186 30.25 18.56 -6.43
C LYS A 186 29.38 19.55 -7.21
N ASN A 187 29.80 20.82 -7.26
CA ASN A 187 29.22 21.97 -7.99
C ASN A 187 28.40 22.97 -7.17
N PHE A 188 28.99 23.44 -6.06
CA PHE A 188 28.57 24.57 -5.21
C PHE A 188 27.52 24.27 -4.15
N VAL A 189 27.98 24.24 -2.89
CA VAL A 189 27.43 25.11 -1.83
C VAL A 189 28.59 25.57 -0.94
N ILE A 190 28.88 26.87 -0.99
CA ILE A 190 29.79 27.56 -0.07
C ILE A 190 28.96 28.01 1.13
N PHE A 191 29.43 27.72 2.34
CA PHE A 191 28.96 28.38 3.55
C PHE A 191 30.14 29.11 4.19
N VAL A 192 30.02 30.43 4.31
CA VAL A 192 30.93 31.30 5.07
C VAL A 192 30.20 31.70 6.35
N PHE A 193 30.88 31.61 7.50
CA PHE A 193 30.43 32.29 8.70
C PHE A 193 31.61 33.02 9.34
N SER A 194 31.39 34.30 9.63
CA SER A 194 32.16 35.09 10.58
C SER A 194 31.68 34.86 12.01
#